data_AF-A0A523AWH0-F1
#
_entry.id   AF-A0A523AWH0-F1
#
_cell.length_a   1.000
_cell.length_b   1.000
_cell.length_c   1.000
_cell.angle_alpha   90.00
_cell.angle_beta   90.00
_cell.angle_gamma   90.00
#
_symmetry.space_group_name_H-M   'P 1'
#
loop_
_entity.id
_entity.type
_entity.pdbx_description
1 polymer ?
#
loop_
_entity_poly.entity_id
_entity_poly.type
_entity_poly.pdbx_seq_one_letter_code
_entity_poly.pdbx_strand_id
1 'polypeptide(L)'
;MEKVEERSRKQEEEWRRWLEDSGLVEIWKRVKGVSPFPGKIPRNLEIFLVRPPWLHLFRRLGMNERVWRKLKYENFVEWSYRVDQAVQTSARLLKHPPRREELYQVDNLCYLSHPPAYLCRPDIGKSTCELLYGKYATVEYVHADDFTGEVYWINGYHNEDGIPIHRWTVGVSSELSSLFDGEDEEAFLTSSPTRTTASNRRELEENLNLRHQTLGIRLKEVPKHYWDTYDWGMILRGELERMKARYLPQYPHSTLYLSCVSTYISMIAQNALTSTEFFLWVYYGLNTRALGVKYNLFSQVPAPPLFRTLLNLPQETFVKRMVQLFLGGYDAFHKYACSEKKTPLLFRIKKFFFEKGPFYPHSKGLVPPFVMARVIPPSLEPINLRQYLETPPSKEFLEVLESEAGLNKETGELLPLEETSRHHFILDPSVELLRPSDFPSMDWNRGQIWPFDLTREKLEIMVEEGYDGSGKNVEYYSRLADRKMGKKVD
;
A
#
# COMPACT_ATOMS: atom_id res chain seq x y z
N MET A 1 21.99 17.48 -19.18
CA MET A 1 21.23 16.40 -18.50
C MET A 1 22.25 15.43 -17.94
N GLU A 2 22.34 15.35 -16.62
CA GLU A 2 23.06 14.27 -15.92
C GLU A 2 22.55 12.92 -16.44
N LYS A 3 23.43 11.94 -16.67
CA LYS A 3 22.98 10.59 -17.04
C LYS A 3 22.19 10.03 -15.87
N VAL A 4 21.03 9.40 -16.12
CA VAL A 4 20.16 8.85 -15.06
C VAL A 4 20.94 7.97 -14.07
N GLU A 5 21.91 7.20 -14.57
CA GLU A 5 22.83 6.37 -13.78
C GLU A 5 23.72 7.18 -12.82
N GLU A 6 24.25 8.33 -13.26
CA GLU A 6 25.08 9.22 -12.44
C GLU A 6 24.25 9.84 -11.31
N ARG A 7 23.05 10.34 -11.64
CA ARG A 7 22.08 10.85 -10.66
C ARG A 7 21.72 9.78 -9.63
N SER A 8 21.40 8.58 -10.10
CA SER A 8 21.02 7.44 -9.25
C SER A 8 22.14 7.07 -8.28
N ARG A 9 23.39 6.97 -8.76
CA ARG A 9 24.54 6.67 -7.90
C ARG A 9 24.75 7.75 -6.84
N LYS A 10 24.65 9.03 -7.23
CA LYS A 10 24.76 10.15 -6.31
C LYS A 10 23.69 10.11 -5.22
N GLN A 11 22.43 9.84 -5.58
CA GLN A 11 21.34 9.71 -4.61
C GLN A 11 21.54 8.53 -3.65
N GLU A 12 22.01 7.38 -4.14
CA GLU A 12 22.33 6.24 -3.29
C GLU A 12 23.50 6.55 -2.33
N GLU A 13 24.54 7.26 -2.79
CA GLU A 13 25.65 7.69 -1.95
C GLU A 13 25.23 8.69 -0.86
N GLU A 14 24.43 9.70 -1.21
CA GLU A 14 23.86 10.67 -0.26
C GLU A 14 23.01 9.96 0.80
N TRP A 15 22.16 9.02 0.36
CA TRP A 15 21.36 8.18 1.23
C TRP A 15 22.21 7.37 2.23
N ARG A 16 23.24 6.68 1.73
CA ARG A 16 24.12 5.85 2.57
C ARG A 16 24.87 6.69 3.60
N ARG A 17 25.38 7.86 3.19
CA ARG A 17 26.05 8.80 4.11
C ARG A 17 25.11 9.26 5.21
N TRP A 18 23.90 9.70 4.86
CA TRP A 18 22.90 10.12 5.84
C TRP A 18 22.55 9.00 6.84
N LEU A 19 22.39 7.78 6.34
CA LEU A 19 22.15 6.61 7.18
C LEU A 19 23.29 6.33 8.19
N GLU A 20 24.53 6.53 7.77
CA GLU A 20 25.72 6.39 8.62
C GLU A 20 25.78 7.51 9.65
N ASP A 21 25.60 8.75 9.23
CA ASP A 21 25.66 9.96 10.07
C ASP A 21 24.55 10.00 11.13
N SER A 22 23.34 9.53 10.79
CA SER A 22 22.20 9.44 11.72
C SER A 22 22.37 8.35 12.79
N GLY A 23 23.37 7.49 12.67
CA GLY A 23 23.57 6.34 13.58
C GLY A 23 22.52 5.23 13.43
N LEU A 24 21.52 5.39 12.55
CA LEU A 24 20.46 4.40 12.30
C LEU A 24 21.01 3.07 11.83
N VAL A 25 22.10 3.09 11.07
CA VAL A 25 22.84 1.90 10.62
C VAL A 25 23.36 1.08 11.79
N GLU A 26 23.94 1.73 12.80
CA GLU A 26 24.49 1.04 13.97
C GLU A 26 23.37 0.42 14.80
N ILE A 27 22.23 1.12 14.94
CA ILE A 27 21.06 0.53 15.59
C ILE A 27 20.60 -0.68 14.76
N TRP A 28 20.51 -0.58 13.43
CA TRP A 28 20.09 -1.69 12.55
C TRP A 28 20.97 -2.93 12.69
N LYS A 29 22.30 -2.76 12.65
CA LYS A 29 23.28 -3.83 12.88
C LYS A 29 23.14 -4.49 14.25
N ARG A 30 22.74 -3.73 15.27
CA ARG A 30 22.56 -4.22 16.65
C ARG A 30 21.23 -4.93 16.88
N VAL A 31 20.21 -4.73 16.04
CA VAL A 31 18.93 -5.42 16.21
C VAL A 31 19.04 -6.88 15.75
N LYS A 32 19.47 -7.74 16.67
CA LYS A 32 19.47 -9.19 16.45
C LYS A 32 18.03 -9.72 16.35
N GLY A 33 17.80 -10.65 15.42
CA GLY A 33 16.53 -11.38 15.31
C GLY A 33 15.36 -10.64 14.66
N VAL A 34 15.60 -9.56 13.94
CA VAL A 34 14.57 -8.82 13.18
C VAL A 34 14.92 -8.63 11.70
N SER A 35 16.21 -8.66 11.34
CA SER A 35 16.64 -8.53 9.95
C SER A 35 16.63 -9.89 9.28
N PRO A 36 16.03 -10.02 8.08
CA PRO A 36 16.09 -11.26 7.32
C PRO A 36 17.52 -11.59 6.84
N PHE A 37 18.37 -10.56 6.70
CA PHE A 37 19.76 -10.68 6.30
C PHE A 37 20.65 -9.88 7.26
N PRO A 38 21.11 -10.48 8.37
CA PRO A 38 21.98 -9.82 9.34
C PRO A 38 23.21 -9.18 8.66
N GLY A 39 23.49 -7.92 8.99
CA GLY A 39 24.60 -7.15 8.41
C GLY A 39 24.30 -6.50 7.04
N LYS A 40 23.18 -6.83 6.38
CA LYS A 40 22.73 -6.10 5.19
C LYS A 40 21.79 -4.96 5.57
N ILE A 41 22.03 -3.80 4.97
CA ILE A 41 21.19 -2.62 5.11
C ILE A 41 20.15 -2.67 3.98
N PRO A 42 18.85 -2.60 4.28
CA PRO A 42 17.80 -2.51 3.27
C PRO A 42 17.98 -1.23 2.45
N ARG A 43 17.58 -1.26 1.17
CA ARG A 43 17.69 -0.07 0.32
C ARG A 43 16.63 0.99 0.67
N ASN A 44 15.47 0.63 1.22
CA ASN A 44 14.43 1.62 1.45
C ASN A 44 14.50 2.30 2.83
N LEU A 45 14.46 3.64 2.89
CA LEU A 45 14.38 4.49 4.08
C LEU A 45 13.13 4.27 4.94
N GLU A 46 11.98 3.93 4.35
CA GLU A 46 10.74 3.86 5.13
C GLU A 46 10.87 2.86 6.30
N ILE A 47 11.64 1.79 6.13
CA ILE A 47 11.95 0.81 7.19
C ILE A 47 12.54 1.43 8.45
N PHE A 48 13.16 2.60 8.35
CA PHE A 48 13.71 3.36 9.47
C PHE A 48 12.70 4.34 10.08
N LEU A 49 11.73 4.85 9.29
CA LEU A 49 10.71 5.79 9.74
C LEU A 49 9.52 5.10 10.43
N VAL A 50 9.09 3.94 9.92
CA VAL A 50 8.03 3.10 10.53
C VAL A 50 8.60 1.99 11.40
N ARG A 51 9.85 2.18 11.83
CA ARG A 51 10.68 1.13 12.40
C ARG A 51 10.08 0.46 13.63
N PRO A 52 9.53 1.16 14.64
CA PRO A 52 9.14 0.51 15.89
C PRO A 52 8.05 -0.58 15.69
N PRO A 53 6.91 -0.29 15.01
CA PRO A 53 5.89 -1.32 14.79
C PRO A 53 6.41 -2.55 14.04
N TRP A 54 7.15 -2.33 12.95
CA TRP A 54 7.68 -3.40 12.11
C TRP A 54 8.80 -4.19 12.78
N LEU A 55 9.64 -3.57 13.61
CA LEU A 55 10.63 -4.28 14.41
C LEU A 55 9.98 -5.27 15.38
N HIS A 56 8.93 -4.83 16.09
CA HIS A 56 8.22 -5.69 17.02
C HIS A 56 7.53 -6.85 16.31
N LEU A 57 6.92 -6.56 15.15
CA LEU A 57 6.33 -7.57 14.29
C LEU A 57 7.38 -8.57 13.77
N PHE A 58 8.50 -8.10 13.22
CA PHE A 58 9.58 -8.95 12.70
C PHE A 58 10.17 -9.84 13.78
N ARG A 59 10.35 -9.31 15.00
CA ARG A 59 10.76 -10.12 16.15
C ARG A 59 9.74 -11.23 16.45
N ARG A 60 8.44 -10.90 16.46
CA ARG A 60 7.36 -11.87 16.72
C ARG A 60 7.22 -12.91 15.61
N LEU A 61 7.53 -12.54 14.37
CA LEU A 61 7.57 -13.47 13.23
C LEU A 61 8.83 -14.35 13.26
N GLY A 62 9.86 -13.99 14.02
CA GLY A 62 11.14 -14.68 14.02
C GLY A 62 11.89 -14.47 12.70
N MET A 63 11.96 -13.22 12.25
CA MET A 63 12.44 -12.87 10.91
C MET A 63 13.83 -13.44 10.61
N ASN A 64 13.93 -14.11 9.47
CA ASN A 64 15.14 -14.66 8.87
C ASN A 64 14.90 -14.79 7.35
N GLU A 65 15.93 -15.17 6.59
CA GLU A 65 15.86 -15.32 5.13
C GLU A 65 14.70 -16.22 4.67
N ARG A 66 14.46 -17.35 5.35
CA ARG A 66 13.35 -18.27 5.01
C ARG A 66 11.99 -17.61 5.22
N VAL A 67 11.80 -16.89 6.34
CA VAL A 67 10.56 -16.16 6.63
C VAL A 67 10.35 -15.03 5.62
N TRP A 68 11.41 -14.31 5.25
CA TRP A 68 11.36 -13.26 4.23
C TRP A 68 10.99 -13.80 2.86
N ARG A 69 11.61 -14.90 2.42
CA ARG A 69 11.26 -15.59 1.17
C ARG A 69 9.80 -16.03 1.17
N LYS A 70 9.31 -16.56 2.29
CA LYS A 70 7.89 -16.95 2.39
C LYS A 70 6.98 -15.73 2.36
N LEU A 71 7.32 -14.62 3.01
CA LEU A 71 6.58 -13.36 2.94
C LEU A 71 6.53 -12.80 1.52
N LYS A 72 7.65 -12.81 0.79
CA LYS A 72 7.70 -12.45 -0.63
C LYS A 72 6.69 -13.27 -1.44
N TYR A 73 6.61 -14.58 -1.19
CA TYR A 73 5.67 -15.47 -1.86
C TYR A 73 4.23 -15.14 -1.48
N GLU A 74 3.94 -14.98 -0.18
CA GLU A 74 2.59 -14.67 0.29
C GLU A 74 2.10 -13.32 -0.26
N ASN A 75 2.99 -12.32 -0.32
CA ASN A 75 2.74 -11.01 -0.93
C ASN A 75 2.44 -11.11 -2.44
N PHE A 76 3.15 -11.98 -3.16
CA PHE A 76 2.90 -12.24 -4.58
C PHE A 76 1.57 -12.93 -4.82
N VAL A 77 1.28 -14.03 -4.11
CA VAL A 77 0.04 -14.78 -4.34
C VAL A 77 -1.17 -13.96 -3.90
N GLU A 78 -1.14 -13.33 -2.73
CA GLU A 78 -2.23 -12.47 -2.25
C GLU A 78 -2.55 -11.37 -3.27
N TRP A 79 -1.52 -10.69 -3.78
CA TRP A 79 -1.68 -9.70 -4.85
C TRP A 79 -2.36 -10.29 -6.09
N SER A 80 -1.86 -11.43 -6.55
CA SER A 80 -2.31 -12.05 -7.78
C SER A 80 -3.76 -12.57 -7.71
N TYR A 81 -4.16 -13.08 -6.55
CA TYR A 81 -5.53 -13.54 -6.29
C TYR A 81 -6.50 -12.38 -6.04
N ARG A 82 -6.04 -11.24 -5.50
CA ARG A 82 -6.85 -10.00 -5.46
C ARG A 82 -7.25 -9.55 -6.87
N VAL A 83 -6.34 -9.63 -7.84
CA VAL A 83 -6.64 -9.31 -9.25
C VAL A 83 -7.69 -10.27 -9.81
N ASP A 84 -7.57 -11.58 -9.56
CA ASP A 84 -8.59 -12.55 -9.99
C ASP A 84 -9.96 -12.25 -9.36
N GLN A 85 -9.99 -11.94 -8.06
CA GLN A 85 -11.21 -11.52 -7.36
C GLN A 85 -11.79 -10.25 -7.98
N ALA A 86 -10.96 -9.28 -8.37
CA ALA A 86 -11.41 -8.04 -9.00
C ALA A 86 -12.11 -8.29 -10.34
N VAL A 87 -11.55 -9.18 -11.19
CA VAL A 87 -12.16 -9.60 -12.45
C VAL A 87 -13.52 -10.27 -12.19
N GLN A 88 -13.58 -11.21 -11.24
CA GLN A 88 -14.82 -11.93 -10.89
C GLN A 88 -15.89 -11.01 -10.32
N THR A 89 -15.54 -10.17 -9.33
CA THR A 89 -16.48 -9.26 -8.68
C THR A 89 -17.01 -8.21 -9.66
N SER A 90 -16.14 -7.64 -10.50
CA SER A 90 -16.56 -6.66 -11.51
C SER A 90 -17.51 -7.29 -12.53
N ALA A 91 -17.18 -8.48 -13.05
CA ALA A 91 -18.05 -9.21 -13.97
C ALA A 91 -19.42 -9.55 -13.36
N ARG A 92 -19.45 -9.93 -12.07
CA ARG A 92 -20.70 -10.20 -11.33
C ARG A 92 -21.55 -8.94 -11.19
N LEU A 93 -20.97 -7.83 -10.73
CA LEU A 93 -21.71 -6.60 -10.42
C LEU A 93 -22.15 -5.83 -11.67
N LEU A 94 -21.46 -5.98 -12.80
CA LEU A 94 -21.93 -5.47 -14.09
C LEU A 94 -23.20 -6.18 -14.56
N LYS A 95 -23.32 -7.50 -14.32
CA LYS A 95 -24.51 -8.29 -14.68
C LYS A 95 -25.65 -8.10 -13.68
N HIS A 96 -25.31 -7.96 -12.40
CA HIS A 96 -26.27 -7.85 -11.31
C HIS A 96 -25.87 -6.72 -10.36
N PRO A 97 -26.19 -5.45 -10.71
CA PRO A 97 -25.90 -4.32 -9.84
C PRO A 97 -26.57 -4.48 -8.47
N PRO A 98 -25.89 -4.15 -7.36
CA PRO A 98 -26.44 -4.28 -6.03
C PRO A 98 -27.46 -3.16 -5.76
N ARG A 99 -28.34 -3.36 -4.77
CA ARG A 99 -29.25 -2.30 -4.31
C ARG A 99 -28.47 -1.20 -3.57
N ARG A 100 -29.08 -0.02 -3.42
CA ARG A 100 -28.42 1.15 -2.80
C ARG A 100 -27.91 0.85 -1.39
N GLU A 101 -28.69 0.10 -0.61
CA GLU A 101 -28.39 -0.27 0.79
C GLU A 101 -27.25 -1.29 0.90
N GLU A 102 -26.86 -1.88 -0.22
CA GLU A 102 -25.86 -2.94 -0.32
C GLU A 102 -24.58 -2.46 -1.04
N LEU A 103 -24.55 -1.22 -1.53
CA LEU A 103 -23.44 -0.66 -2.30
C LEU A 103 -22.10 -0.77 -1.57
N TYR A 104 -22.13 -0.62 -0.24
CA TYR A 104 -20.96 -0.62 0.62
C TYR A 104 -20.85 -1.91 1.46
N GLN A 105 -21.60 -2.95 1.12
CA GLN A 105 -21.32 -4.28 1.67
C GLN A 105 -19.97 -4.77 1.17
N VAL A 106 -19.15 -5.35 2.06
CA VAL A 106 -17.76 -5.68 1.73
C VAL A 106 -17.65 -6.72 0.60
N ASP A 107 -18.64 -7.59 0.44
CA ASP A 107 -18.72 -8.58 -0.65
C ASP A 107 -18.92 -7.92 -2.04
N ASN A 108 -19.42 -6.68 -2.07
CA ASN A 108 -19.59 -5.87 -3.28
C ASN A 108 -18.38 -4.97 -3.56
N LEU A 109 -17.38 -4.97 -2.68
CA LEU A 109 -16.10 -4.27 -2.89
C LEU A 109 -15.05 -5.23 -3.43
N CYS A 110 -14.15 -4.71 -4.26
CA CYS A 110 -12.97 -5.42 -4.72
C CYS A 110 -11.74 -4.51 -4.72
N TYR A 111 -10.55 -5.12 -4.69
CA TYR A 111 -9.30 -4.40 -4.93
C TYR A 111 -9.21 -4.18 -6.43
N LEU A 112 -9.60 -3.01 -6.91
CA LEU A 112 -9.34 -2.73 -8.31
C LEU A 112 -7.85 -2.64 -8.55
N SER A 113 -7.48 -3.12 -9.71
CA SER A 113 -6.12 -3.51 -9.99
C SER A 113 -5.25 -2.33 -10.40
N HIS A 114 -5.78 -1.11 -10.52
CA HIS A 114 -4.97 0.06 -10.83
C HIS A 114 -4.22 0.63 -9.65
N PRO A 115 -2.92 0.97 -9.82
CA PRO A 115 -2.05 1.34 -8.73
C PRO A 115 -2.50 2.69 -8.17
N PRO A 116 -2.54 2.85 -6.85
CA PRO A 116 -2.38 1.82 -5.82
C PRO A 116 -3.67 0.98 -5.64
N ALA A 117 -3.60 -0.35 -5.47
CA ALA A 117 -4.83 -1.16 -5.36
C ALA A 117 -5.45 -1.14 -3.96
N TYR A 118 -6.61 -0.50 -3.84
CA TYR A 118 -7.43 -0.40 -2.63
C TYR A 118 -8.81 -1.02 -2.85
N LEU A 119 -9.50 -1.35 -1.76
CA LEU A 119 -10.92 -1.73 -1.80
C LEU A 119 -11.76 -0.54 -2.27
N CYS A 120 -12.55 -0.76 -3.31
CA CYS A 120 -13.53 0.20 -3.79
C CYS A 120 -14.73 -0.50 -4.40
N ARG A 121 -15.76 0.30 -4.72
CA ARG A 121 -16.84 -0.16 -5.57
C ARG A 121 -16.34 -0.31 -7.02
N PRO A 122 -16.71 -1.41 -7.73
CA PRO A 122 -16.24 -1.61 -9.10
C PRO A 122 -16.63 -0.51 -10.08
N ASP A 123 -17.79 0.14 -9.90
CA ASP A 123 -18.26 1.19 -10.80
C ASP A 123 -17.45 2.49 -10.64
N ILE A 124 -17.16 2.88 -9.40
CA ILE A 124 -16.27 4.02 -9.12
C ILE A 124 -14.90 3.74 -9.70
N GLY A 125 -14.38 2.55 -9.40
CA GLY A 125 -13.02 2.27 -9.78
C GLY A 125 -12.87 2.00 -11.30
N LYS A 126 -13.94 1.62 -12.01
CA LYS A 126 -14.01 1.71 -13.47
C LYS A 126 -13.79 3.16 -13.91
N SER A 127 -14.60 4.09 -13.40
CA SER A 127 -14.53 5.50 -13.78
C SER A 127 -13.16 6.13 -13.45
N THR A 128 -12.55 5.76 -12.33
CA THR A 128 -11.21 6.26 -11.99
C THR A 128 -10.12 5.63 -12.85
N CYS A 129 -10.27 4.36 -13.25
CA CYS A 129 -9.37 3.74 -14.21
C CYS A 129 -9.41 4.48 -15.55
N GLU A 130 -10.60 4.75 -16.09
CA GLU A 130 -10.76 5.51 -17.34
C GLU A 130 -10.16 6.91 -17.24
N LEU A 131 -10.35 7.59 -16.10
CA LEU A 131 -9.82 8.92 -15.86
C LEU A 131 -8.29 8.96 -15.76
N LEU A 132 -7.68 7.96 -15.10
CA LEU A 132 -6.24 7.95 -14.80
C LEU A 132 -5.41 7.31 -15.92
N TYR A 133 -5.91 6.22 -16.49
CA TYR A 133 -5.14 5.35 -17.39
C TYR A 133 -5.75 5.25 -18.80
N GLY A 134 -6.97 5.76 -18.98
CA GLY A 134 -7.75 5.60 -20.20
C GLY A 134 -8.61 4.34 -20.19
N LYS A 135 -9.45 4.19 -21.23
CA LYS A 135 -10.36 3.04 -21.36
C LYS A 135 -9.65 1.71 -21.48
N TYR A 136 -8.50 1.72 -22.16
CA TYR A 136 -7.75 0.53 -22.55
C TYR A 136 -6.34 0.59 -21.99
N ALA A 137 -6.12 -0.08 -20.87
CA ALA A 137 -4.88 0.00 -20.13
C ALA A 137 -4.42 -1.38 -19.69
N THR A 138 -3.15 -1.67 -19.92
CA THR A 138 -2.45 -2.80 -19.30
C THR A 138 -1.55 -2.23 -18.22
N VAL A 139 -1.62 -2.76 -17.01
CA VAL A 139 -0.78 -2.29 -15.92
C VAL A 139 -0.04 -3.46 -15.27
N GLU A 140 1.27 -3.30 -15.14
CA GLU A 140 2.15 -4.30 -14.54
C GLU A 140 2.76 -3.80 -13.24
N TYR A 141 2.77 -4.65 -12.23
CA TYR A 141 3.45 -4.42 -10.97
C TYR A 141 4.82 -5.07 -11.02
N VAL A 142 5.86 -4.26 -10.80
CA VAL A 142 7.26 -4.69 -10.78
C VAL A 142 7.74 -4.60 -9.34
N HIS A 143 8.02 -5.77 -8.74
CA HIS A 143 8.43 -5.85 -7.34
C HIS A 143 9.89 -6.23 -7.20
N ALA A 144 10.64 -5.41 -6.47
CA ALA A 144 12.05 -5.63 -6.18
C ALA A 144 12.30 -5.96 -4.70
N ASP A 145 13.25 -6.84 -4.43
CA ASP A 145 13.69 -7.17 -3.06
C ASP A 145 14.64 -6.09 -2.54
N ASP A 146 14.28 -5.47 -1.41
CA ASP A 146 15.05 -4.38 -0.78
C ASP A 146 16.48 -4.77 -0.40
N PHE A 147 16.77 -6.07 -0.27
CA PHE A 147 18.08 -6.56 0.18
C PHE A 147 18.97 -7.06 -0.97
N THR A 148 18.38 -7.57 -2.05
CA THR A 148 19.14 -8.06 -3.21
C THR A 148 19.19 -7.04 -4.35
N GLY A 149 18.24 -6.11 -4.37
CA GLY A 149 18.03 -5.20 -5.51
C GLY A 149 17.55 -5.93 -6.76
N GLU A 150 17.01 -7.15 -6.64
CA GLU A 150 16.50 -7.89 -7.79
C GLU A 150 14.98 -7.83 -7.90
N VAL A 151 14.45 -7.65 -9.12
CA VAL A 151 13.04 -7.90 -9.41
C VAL A 151 12.78 -9.40 -9.26
N TYR A 152 11.84 -9.77 -8.40
CA TYR A 152 11.55 -11.17 -8.08
C TYR A 152 10.19 -11.63 -8.61
N TRP A 153 9.32 -10.71 -9.02
CA TRP A 153 8.17 -10.99 -9.88
C TRP A 153 7.68 -9.73 -10.61
N ILE A 154 7.01 -9.97 -11.74
CA ILE A 154 6.27 -8.99 -12.52
C ILE A 154 4.90 -9.61 -12.85
N ASN A 155 3.84 -8.98 -12.38
CA ASN A 155 2.46 -9.44 -12.58
C ASN A 155 1.54 -8.25 -12.81
N GLY A 156 0.57 -8.40 -13.68
CA GLY A 156 -0.27 -7.32 -14.13
C GLY A 156 -1.65 -7.77 -14.53
N TYR A 157 -2.37 -6.86 -15.15
CA TYR A 157 -3.73 -7.06 -15.61
C TYR A 157 -4.04 -6.08 -16.73
N HIS A 158 -5.08 -6.41 -17.48
CA HIS A 158 -5.56 -5.63 -18.60
C HIS A 158 -7.01 -5.20 -18.35
N ASN A 159 -7.30 -3.96 -18.74
CA ASN A 159 -8.61 -3.33 -18.62
C ASN A 159 -9.19 -3.00 -19.99
N GLU A 160 -10.45 -3.32 -20.14
CA GLU A 160 -11.32 -2.90 -21.25
C GLU A 160 -12.44 -2.04 -20.67
N ASP A 161 -12.64 -0.86 -21.25
CA ASP A 161 -13.57 0.16 -20.74
C ASP A 161 -13.43 0.39 -19.22
N GLY A 162 -12.19 0.51 -18.75
CA GLY A 162 -11.84 0.74 -17.35
C GLY A 162 -12.07 -0.43 -16.39
N ILE A 163 -12.56 -1.58 -16.87
CA ILE A 163 -12.85 -2.76 -16.06
C ILE A 163 -11.73 -3.79 -16.21
N PRO A 164 -11.20 -4.36 -15.13
CA PRO A 164 -10.24 -5.46 -15.25
C PRO A 164 -10.91 -6.70 -15.82
N ILE A 165 -10.37 -7.23 -16.91
CA ILE A 165 -10.92 -8.41 -17.58
C ILE A 165 -9.93 -9.58 -17.69
N HIS A 166 -8.63 -9.31 -17.52
CA HIS A 166 -7.59 -10.29 -17.80
C HIS A 166 -6.38 -10.09 -16.89
N ARG A 167 -5.79 -11.16 -16.35
CA ARG A 167 -4.56 -11.13 -15.57
C ARG A 167 -3.37 -11.58 -16.42
N TRP A 168 -2.20 -10.99 -16.20
CA TRP A 168 -0.99 -11.37 -16.92
C TRP A 168 0.21 -11.52 -15.99
N THR A 169 0.70 -12.75 -15.83
CA THR A 169 1.92 -13.03 -15.08
C THR A 169 3.10 -13.06 -16.05
N VAL A 170 3.96 -12.04 -15.96
CA VAL A 170 5.09 -11.83 -16.88
C VAL A 170 6.27 -12.68 -16.46
N GLY A 171 6.65 -12.63 -15.18
CA GLY A 171 7.83 -13.34 -14.69
C GLY A 171 7.82 -13.48 -13.18
N VAL A 172 8.39 -14.56 -12.70
CA VAL A 172 8.50 -14.89 -11.28
C VAL A 172 9.81 -15.63 -11.08
N SER A 173 10.59 -15.22 -10.09
CA SER A 173 11.89 -15.83 -9.83
C SER A 173 11.75 -17.33 -9.50
N SER A 174 12.77 -18.10 -9.86
CA SER A 174 12.93 -19.52 -9.53
C SER A 174 12.85 -19.77 -8.02
N GLU A 175 13.40 -18.85 -7.21
CA GLU A 175 13.30 -18.88 -5.75
C GLU A 175 11.84 -18.80 -5.28
N LEU A 176 11.04 -17.92 -5.87
CA LEU A 176 9.64 -17.71 -5.47
C LEU A 176 8.72 -18.80 -6.03
N SER A 177 8.86 -19.10 -7.31
CA SER A 177 8.06 -20.10 -8.02
C SER A 177 8.29 -21.51 -7.48
N SER A 178 9.42 -21.78 -6.81
CA SER A 178 9.62 -23.05 -6.11
C SER A 178 8.62 -23.30 -4.97
N LEU A 179 7.97 -22.24 -4.47
CA LEU A 179 6.99 -22.33 -3.39
C LEU A 179 5.55 -22.54 -3.88
N PHE A 180 5.34 -22.58 -5.20
CA PHE A 180 4.03 -22.81 -5.79
C PHE A 180 3.50 -24.19 -5.43
N ASP A 181 2.25 -24.24 -4.96
CA ASP A 181 1.46 -25.46 -4.83
C ASP A 181 0.64 -25.74 -6.10
N GLY A 182 -0.19 -26.79 -6.11
CA GLY A 182 -0.96 -27.17 -7.30
C GLY A 182 -1.95 -26.10 -7.77
N GLU A 183 -2.52 -25.32 -6.85
CA GLU A 183 -3.42 -24.21 -7.18
C GLU A 183 -2.64 -23.07 -7.85
N ASP A 184 -1.43 -22.77 -7.35
CA ASP A 184 -0.53 -21.79 -7.94
C ASP A 184 -0.05 -22.22 -9.33
N GLU A 185 0.27 -23.50 -9.52
CA GLU A 185 0.66 -24.02 -10.84
C GLU A 185 -0.47 -23.89 -11.86
N GLU A 186 -1.70 -24.22 -11.48
CA GLU A 186 -2.86 -23.98 -12.34
C GLU A 186 -3.02 -22.48 -12.63
N ALA A 187 -2.96 -21.64 -11.61
CA ALA A 187 -3.22 -20.21 -11.74
C ALA A 187 -2.12 -19.46 -12.51
N PHE A 188 -0.86 -19.85 -12.35
CA PHE A 188 0.32 -19.11 -12.85
C PHE A 188 1.11 -19.85 -13.91
N LEU A 189 0.77 -21.09 -14.29
CA LEU A 189 1.44 -21.80 -15.39
C LEU A 189 0.47 -22.31 -16.47
N THR A 190 -0.84 -22.10 -16.28
CA THR A 190 -1.86 -22.47 -17.28
C THR A 190 -2.59 -21.22 -17.75
N SER A 191 -2.42 -20.87 -19.03
CA SER A 191 -3.17 -19.77 -19.65
C SER A 191 -4.65 -20.15 -19.85
N SER A 192 -5.53 -19.17 -19.74
CA SER A 192 -6.98 -19.28 -19.92
C SER A 192 -7.53 -18.02 -20.64
N PRO A 193 -8.83 -17.96 -20.99
CA PRO A 193 -9.42 -16.77 -21.61
C PRO A 193 -9.31 -15.49 -20.77
N THR A 194 -9.04 -15.59 -19.46
CA THR A 194 -8.90 -14.45 -18.54
C THR A 194 -7.51 -14.37 -17.90
N ARG A 195 -6.58 -15.25 -18.29
CA ARG A 195 -5.23 -15.31 -17.73
C ARG A 195 -4.21 -15.62 -18.81
N THR A 196 -3.16 -14.81 -18.91
CA THR A 196 -1.97 -15.13 -19.70
C THR A 196 -0.81 -15.37 -18.76
N THR A 197 -0.10 -16.46 -18.97
CA THR A 197 1.10 -16.78 -18.20
C THR A 197 2.06 -17.66 -19.00
N ALA A 198 3.28 -17.77 -18.51
CA ALA A 198 4.29 -18.70 -19.00
C ALA A 198 3.83 -20.16 -18.86
N SER A 199 4.33 -21.05 -19.71
CA SER A 199 3.90 -22.46 -19.74
C SER A 199 4.53 -23.31 -18.65
N ASN A 200 5.60 -22.82 -18.01
CA ASN A 200 6.32 -23.52 -16.94
C ASN A 200 7.17 -22.53 -16.11
N ARG A 201 7.67 -22.99 -14.96
CA ARG A 201 8.48 -22.19 -14.02
C ARG A 201 9.77 -21.65 -14.65
N ARG A 202 10.34 -22.37 -15.62
CA ARG A 202 11.58 -21.98 -16.28
C ARG A 202 11.36 -20.74 -17.16
N GLU A 203 10.29 -20.71 -17.93
CA GLU A 203 9.94 -19.54 -18.75
C GLU A 203 9.66 -18.29 -17.89
N LEU A 204 9.06 -18.42 -16.70
CA LEU A 204 8.88 -17.31 -15.75
C LEU A 204 10.22 -16.65 -15.33
N GLU A 205 11.23 -17.46 -15.03
CA GLU A 205 12.57 -16.97 -14.68
C GLU A 205 13.32 -16.45 -15.92
N GLU A 206 13.17 -17.10 -17.09
CA GLU A 206 13.79 -16.66 -18.35
C GLU A 206 13.31 -15.26 -18.74
N ASN A 207 12.01 -14.96 -18.56
CA ASN A 207 11.44 -13.64 -18.77
C ASN A 207 12.11 -12.56 -17.89
N LEU A 208 12.38 -12.85 -16.62
CA LEU A 208 13.11 -11.95 -15.73
C LEU A 208 14.60 -11.80 -16.10
N ASN A 209 15.18 -12.80 -16.78
CA ASN A 209 16.58 -12.79 -17.23
C ASN A 209 16.78 -12.20 -18.64
N LEU A 210 15.72 -11.78 -19.33
CA LEU A 210 15.85 -11.05 -20.58
C LEU A 210 16.77 -9.85 -20.40
N ARG A 211 17.65 -9.60 -21.37
CA ARG A 211 18.56 -8.45 -21.33
C ARG A 211 17.92 -7.28 -22.04
N HIS A 212 17.96 -6.11 -21.37
CA HIS A 212 17.63 -4.86 -22.01
C HIS A 212 18.52 -4.67 -23.24
N GLN A 213 17.95 -4.42 -24.42
CA GLN A 213 18.70 -4.47 -25.68
C GLN A 213 19.89 -3.50 -25.73
N THR A 214 19.70 -2.27 -25.24
CA THR A 214 20.75 -1.24 -25.26
C THR A 214 21.73 -1.36 -24.09
N LEU A 215 21.23 -1.59 -22.87
CA LEU A 215 22.05 -1.57 -21.66
C LEU A 215 22.74 -2.91 -21.36
N GLY A 216 22.24 -4.01 -21.95
CA GLY A 216 22.73 -5.37 -21.69
C GLY A 216 22.43 -5.90 -20.29
N ILE A 217 21.81 -5.11 -19.41
CA ILE A 217 21.44 -5.48 -18.03
C ILE A 217 20.21 -6.41 -18.08
N ARG A 218 20.17 -7.44 -17.23
CA ARG A 218 18.97 -8.29 -17.11
C ARG A 218 17.82 -7.51 -16.48
N LEU A 219 16.58 -7.73 -16.90
CA LEU A 219 15.42 -7.01 -16.35
C LEU A 219 15.38 -7.09 -14.82
N LYS A 220 15.66 -8.27 -14.25
CA LYS A 220 15.70 -8.44 -12.81
C LYS A 220 16.79 -7.66 -12.09
N GLU A 221 17.85 -7.25 -12.77
CA GLU A 221 18.97 -6.53 -12.17
C GLU A 221 18.83 -5.02 -12.27
N VAL A 222 17.82 -4.50 -12.98
CA VAL A 222 17.61 -3.05 -13.15
C VAL A 222 17.65 -2.31 -11.80
N PRO A 223 16.97 -2.75 -10.73
CA PRO A 223 17.04 -2.03 -9.47
C PRO A 223 18.46 -1.99 -8.88
N LYS A 224 19.37 -2.93 -9.17
CA LYS A 224 20.77 -2.83 -8.69
C LYS A 224 21.52 -1.64 -9.28
N HIS A 225 21.14 -1.20 -10.47
CA HIS A 225 21.79 -0.09 -11.18
C HIS A 225 21.08 1.24 -10.97
N TYR A 226 19.80 1.22 -10.61
CA TYR A 226 18.97 2.41 -10.47
C TYR A 226 18.35 2.46 -9.08
N TRP A 227 18.44 3.59 -8.41
CA TRP A 227 17.97 3.74 -7.03
C TRP A 227 16.47 4.00 -6.96
N ASP A 228 15.99 4.96 -7.73
CA ASP A 228 14.60 5.41 -7.72
C ASP A 228 13.69 4.44 -8.47
N THR A 229 12.54 4.11 -7.88
CA THR A 229 11.57 3.20 -8.49
C THR A 229 11.07 3.70 -9.86
N TYR A 230 11.01 5.02 -10.07
CA TYR A 230 10.59 5.61 -11.35
C TYR A 230 11.60 5.29 -12.46
N ASP A 231 12.89 5.30 -12.12
CA ASP A 231 13.94 4.95 -13.07
C ASP A 231 13.87 3.47 -13.45
N TRP A 232 13.48 2.59 -12.51
CA TRP A 232 13.26 1.18 -12.81
C TRP A 232 12.22 1.04 -13.91
N GLY A 233 11.06 1.70 -13.73
CA GLY A 233 9.98 1.64 -14.69
C GLY A 233 10.36 2.24 -16.05
N MET A 234 11.08 3.38 -16.07
CA MET A 234 11.54 3.99 -17.33
C MET A 234 12.45 3.07 -18.14
N ILE A 235 13.34 2.33 -17.48
CA ILE A 235 14.24 1.37 -18.12
C ILE A 235 13.48 0.10 -18.54
N LEU A 236 12.60 -0.43 -17.71
CA LEU A 236 11.89 -1.69 -17.96
C LEU A 236 10.79 -1.58 -19.03
N ARG A 237 10.16 -0.40 -19.15
CA ARG A 237 8.95 -0.22 -19.98
C ARG A 237 9.11 -0.64 -21.42
N GLY A 238 10.22 -0.30 -22.08
CA GLY A 238 10.43 -0.66 -23.49
C GLY A 238 10.47 -2.17 -23.71
N GLU A 239 11.04 -2.92 -22.77
CA GLU A 239 11.13 -4.38 -22.84
C GLU A 239 9.78 -5.03 -22.55
N LEU A 240 9.07 -4.53 -21.53
CA LEU A 240 7.75 -5.02 -21.14
C LEU A 240 6.68 -4.72 -22.21
N GLU A 241 6.77 -3.59 -22.92
CA GLU A 241 5.90 -3.28 -24.06
C GLU A 241 6.05 -4.32 -25.18
N ARG A 242 7.28 -4.79 -25.44
CA ARG A 242 7.53 -5.86 -26.42
C ARG A 242 7.01 -7.20 -25.96
N MET A 243 7.17 -7.52 -24.68
CA MET A 243 6.60 -8.73 -24.11
C MET A 243 5.07 -8.70 -24.22
N LYS A 244 4.44 -7.57 -23.90
CA LYS A 244 2.99 -7.36 -24.08
C LYS A 244 2.57 -7.61 -25.53
N ALA A 245 3.26 -7.01 -26.50
CA ALA A 245 2.95 -7.21 -27.92
C ALA A 245 3.06 -8.69 -28.35
N ARG A 246 3.96 -9.46 -27.73
CA ARG A 246 4.14 -10.90 -28.00
C ARG A 246 3.10 -11.78 -27.29
N TYR A 247 2.85 -11.53 -26.00
CA TYR A 247 2.07 -12.42 -25.14
C TYR A 247 0.59 -12.01 -25.01
N LEU A 248 0.27 -10.74 -25.27
CA LEU A 248 -1.08 -10.19 -25.28
C LEU A 248 -1.43 -9.55 -26.65
N PRO A 249 -1.25 -10.26 -27.78
CA PRO A 249 -1.50 -9.70 -29.11
C PRO A 249 -2.97 -9.30 -29.33
N GLN A 250 -3.90 -9.80 -28.51
CA GLN A 250 -5.31 -9.45 -28.54
C GLN A 250 -5.62 -8.06 -27.99
N TYR A 251 -4.69 -7.41 -27.28
CA TYR A 251 -4.87 -6.06 -26.71
C TYR A 251 -3.87 -5.03 -27.28
N PRO A 252 -3.73 -4.92 -28.62
CA PRO A 252 -2.68 -4.11 -29.24
C PRO A 252 -2.86 -2.61 -29.01
N HIS A 253 -4.09 -2.17 -28.75
CA HIS A 253 -4.47 -0.78 -28.57
C HIS A 253 -4.29 -0.28 -27.13
N SER A 254 -4.00 -1.19 -26.19
CA SER A 254 -3.87 -0.84 -24.77
C SER A 254 -2.54 -0.16 -24.47
N THR A 255 -2.58 0.88 -23.64
CA THR A 255 -1.37 1.55 -23.15
C THR A 255 -0.79 0.78 -21.97
N LEU A 256 0.52 0.52 -21.96
CA LEU A 256 1.21 -0.07 -20.81
C LEU A 256 1.58 1.00 -19.76
N TYR A 257 1.23 0.70 -18.52
CA TYR A 257 1.71 1.39 -17.33
C TYR A 257 2.45 0.41 -16.43
N LEU A 258 3.48 0.88 -15.75
CA LEU A 258 4.21 0.12 -14.75
C LEU A 258 4.00 0.74 -13.37
N SER A 259 3.86 -0.11 -12.37
CA SER A 259 3.88 0.24 -10.96
C SER A 259 5.11 -0.40 -10.32
N CYS A 260 6.13 0.40 -10.03
CA CYS A 260 7.38 -0.10 -9.48
C CYS A 260 7.41 0.14 -7.96
N VAL A 261 7.68 -0.93 -7.20
CA VAL A 261 7.60 -0.91 -5.74
C VAL A 261 8.62 -1.88 -5.14
N SER A 262 9.16 -1.53 -3.99
CA SER A 262 10.02 -2.43 -3.22
C SER A 262 9.21 -3.35 -2.31
N THR A 263 9.78 -4.47 -1.88
CA THR A 263 9.09 -5.50 -1.09
C THR A 263 8.57 -4.94 0.23
N TYR A 264 9.33 -4.09 0.89
CA TYR A 264 8.95 -3.52 2.17
C TYR A 264 7.73 -2.59 2.02
N ILE A 265 7.74 -1.70 1.03
CA ILE A 265 6.61 -0.82 0.72
C ILE A 265 5.38 -1.66 0.34
N SER A 266 5.57 -2.70 -0.47
CA SER A 266 4.45 -3.57 -0.85
C SER A 266 3.89 -4.35 0.33
N MET A 267 4.73 -4.72 1.30
CA MET A 267 4.27 -5.32 2.54
C MET A 267 3.44 -4.35 3.38
N ILE A 268 3.84 -3.09 3.49
CA ILE A 268 3.06 -2.07 4.21
C ILE A 268 1.72 -1.86 3.52
N ALA A 269 1.72 -1.58 2.22
CA ALA A 269 0.49 -1.34 1.47
C ALA A 269 -0.46 -2.55 1.50
N GLN A 270 0.04 -3.78 1.33
CA GLN A 270 -0.83 -4.97 1.33
C GLN A 270 -1.38 -5.34 2.72
N ASN A 271 -0.70 -4.91 3.79
CA ASN A 271 -1.08 -5.19 5.17
C ASN A 271 -1.64 -3.98 5.91
N ALA A 272 -1.86 -2.85 5.21
CA ALA A 272 -2.65 -1.75 5.73
C ALA A 272 -3.96 -2.32 6.29
N LEU A 273 -4.28 -1.93 7.52
CA LEU A 273 -5.41 -2.48 8.22
C LEU A 273 -6.71 -1.94 7.63
N THR A 274 -6.73 -0.63 7.34
CA THR A 274 -7.88 0.07 6.78
C THR A 274 -7.55 0.85 5.50
N SER A 275 -8.59 1.24 4.76
CA SER A 275 -8.43 2.07 3.55
C SER A 275 -7.85 3.44 3.83
N THR A 276 -8.17 4.04 4.97
CA THR A 276 -7.62 5.32 5.39
C THR A 276 -6.12 5.23 5.65
N GLU A 277 -5.70 4.18 6.37
CA GLU A 277 -4.28 3.87 6.52
C GLU A 277 -3.61 3.63 5.15
N PHE A 278 -4.26 2.89 4.26
CA PHE A 278 -3.74 2.65 2.92
C PHE A 278 -3.53 3.95 2.13
N PHE A 279 -4.53 4.84 2.11
CA PHE A 279 -4.41 6.11 1.38
C PHE A 279 -3.36 7.05 2.00
N LEU A 280 -3.15 6.97 3.32
CA LEU A 280 -2.05 7.66 3.97
C LEU A 280 -0.69 7.16 3.41
N TRP A 281 -0.48 5.84 3.34
CA TRP A 281 0.75 5.28 2.76
C TRP A 281 0.91 5.60 1.26
N VAL A 282 -0.19 5.69 0.52
CA VAL A 282 -0.18 6.16 -0.88
C VAL A 282 0.31 7.60 -0.98
N TYR A 283 -0.19 8.49 -0.10
CA TYR A 283 0.23 9.88 -0.07
C TYR A 283 1.74 9.97 0.14
N TYR A 284 2.28 9.26 1.13
CA TYR A 284 3.72 9.24 1.38
C TYR A 284 4.54 8.56 0.28
N GLY A 285 4.02 7.46 -0.28
CA GLY A 285 4.70 6.70 -1.32
C GLY A 285 4.89 7.50 -2.61
N LEU A 286 3.91 8.35 -2.94
CA LEU A 286 3.91 9.23 -4.12
C LEU A 286 4.46 10.65 -3.84
N ASN A 287 4.39 11.13 -2.60
CA ASN A 287 4.89 12.43 -2.16
C ASN A 287 5.93 12.25 -1.05
N THR A 288 7.06 11.64 -1.40
CA THR A 288 8.13 11.34 -0.44
C THR A 288 8.82 12.60 0.13
N ARG A 289 8.64 13.75 -0.52
CA ARG A 289 9.01 15.06 0.04
C ARG A 289 8.26 15.39 1.33
N ALA A 290 7.05 14.85 1.52
CA ALA A 290 6.33 14.93 2.79
C ALA A 290 7.03 14.18 3.94
N LEU A 291 8.09 13.44 3.66
CA LEU A 291 8.94 12.77 4.64
C LEU A 291 10.38 13.32 4.63
N GLY A 292 10.67 14.37 3.83
CA GLY A 292 12.02 14.89 3.61
C GLY A 292 12.90 13.97 2.74
N VAL A 293 12.29 13.16 1.87
CA VAL A 293 12.99 12.12 1.09
C VAL A 293 13.03 12.48 -0.39
N LYS A 294 14.21 12.30 -1.02
CA LYS A 294 14.51 12.76 -2.39
C LYS A 294 14.42 11.67 -3.47
N TYR A 295 13.80 10.54 -3.16
CA TYR A 295 13.54 9.45 -4.09
C TYR A 295 12.13 8.87 -3.86
N ASN A 296 11.57 8.16 -4.83
CA ASN A 296 10.23 7.57 -4.74
C ASN A 296 10.25 6.19 -4.08
N LEU A 297 9.39 5.98 -3.07
CA LEU A 297 9.13 4.68 -2.46
C LEU A 297 8.27 3.78 -3.36
N PHE A 298 7.43 4.43 -4.16
CA PHE A 298 6.51 3.83 -5.10
C PHE A 298 6.38 4.76 -6.30
N SER A 299 6.35 4.21 -7.51
CA SER A 299 6.23 5.02 -8.71
C SER A 299 5.32 4.39 -9.74
N GLN A 300 4.83 5.25 -10.63
CA GLN A 300 4.07 4.85 -11.79
C GLN A 300 4.70 5.41 -13.04
N VAL A 301 4.82 4.55 -14.06
CA VAL A 301 5.50 4.89 -15.32
C VAL A 301 4.62 4.51 -16.51
N PRO A 302 4.08 5.48 -17.26
CA PRO A 302 4.12 6.93 -16.99
C PRO A 302 3.21 7.30 -15.80
N ALA A 303 3.55 8.37 -15.08
CA ALA A 303 2.73 8.85 -13.98
C ALA A 303 1.44 9.52 -14.51
N PRO A 304 0.24 9.09 -14.07
CA PRO A 304 -1.01 9.76 -14.42
C PRO A 304 -1.00 11.25 -14.03
N PRO A 305 -1.37 12.18 -14.94
CA PRO A 305 -1.31 13.62 -14.67
C PRO A 305 -2.10 14.06 -13.42
N LEU A 306 -3.24 13.41 -13.15
CA LEU A 306 -4.13 13.77 -12.05
C LEU A 306 -3.47 13.60 -10.67
N PHE A 307 -2.51 12.68 -10.51
CA PHE A 307 -1.84 12.51 -9.22
C PHE A 307 -1.07 13.75 -8.80
N ARG A 308 -0.46 14.50 -9.74
CA ARG A 308 0.25 15.74 -9.39
C ARG A 308 -0.67 16.77 -8.74
N THR A 309 -1.90 16.88 -9.22
CA THR A 309 -2.91 17.79 -8.64
C THR A 309 -3.33 17.32 -7.25
N LEU A 310 -3.56 16.01 -7.07
CA LEU A 310 -3.99 15.45 -5.79
C LEU A 310 -2.90 15.53 -4.72
N LEU A 311 -1.63 15.32 -5.07
CA LEU A 311 -0.50 15.33 -4.13
C LEU A 311 -0.12 16.73 -3.64
N ASN A 312 -0.62 17.79 -4.29
CA ASN A 312 -0.49 19.17 -3.81
C ASN A 312 -1.52 19.53 -2.72
N LEU A 313 -2.50 18.66 -2.46
CA LEU A 313 -3.45 18.85 -1.37
C LEU A 313 -2.77 18.57 -0.02
N PRO A 314 -3.25 19.20 1.07
CA PRO A 314 -2.90 18.75 2.41
C PRO A 314 -3.23 17.28 2.58
N GLN A 315 -2.40 16.55 3.33
CA GLN A 315 -2.60 15.11 3.58
C GLN A 315 -4.01 14.79 4.06
N GLU A 316 -4.52 15.53 5.06
CA GLU A 316 -5.87 15.35 5.60
C GLU A 316 -6.93 15.44 4.50
N THR A 317 -6.83 16.45 3.62
CA THR A 317 -7.73 16.63 2.49
C THR A 317 -7.60 15.50 1.48
N PHE A 318 -6.36 15.10 1.14
CA PHE A 318 -6.11 14.00 0.22
C PHE A 318 -6.78 12.72 0.72
N VAL A 319 -6.48 12.30 1.95
CA VAL A 319 -6.99 11.06 2.52
C VAL A 319 -8.52 11.09 2.62
N LYS A 320 -9.11 12.18 3.14
CA LYS A 320 -10.57 12.36 3.19
C LYS A 320 -11.23 12.24 1.82
N ARG A 321 -10.67 12.89 0.80
CA ARG A 321 -11.22 12.86 -0.57
C ARG A 321 -11.11 11.48 -1.20
N MET A 322 -10.00 10.77 -0.98
CA MET A 322 -9.84 9.40 -1.50
C MET A 322 -10.85 8.44 -0.85
N VAL A 323 -11.01 8.51 0.47
CA VAL A 323 -12.04 7.72 1.19
C VAL A 323 -13.45 8.07 0.70
N GLN A 324 -13.76 9.36 0.56
CA GLN A 324 -15.06 9.81 0.06
C GLN A 324 -15.34 9.33 -1.36
N LEU A 325 -14.34 9.40 -2.24
CA LEU A 325 -14.46 9.01 -3.64
C LEU A 325 -14.70 7.50 -3.77
N PHE A 326 -13.86 6.68 -3.13
CA PHE A 326 -13.83 5.24 -3.35
C PHE A 326 -14.80 4.44 -2.50
N LEU A 327 -15.14 4.98 -1.32
CA LEU A 327 -15.93 4.30 -0.30
C LEU A 327 -17.05 5.19 0.23
N GLY A 328 -17.35 6.34 -0.39
CA GLY A 328 -18.54 7.13 -0.04
C GLY A 328 -18.53 7.74 1.36
N GLY A 329 -17.35 7.88 1.99
CA GLY A 329 -17.22 8.36 3.37
C GLY A 329 -17.15 7.25 4.41
N TYR A 330 -16.91 6.01 3.98
CA TYR A 330 -16.69 4.86 4.85
C TYR A 330 -15.23 4.40 4.80
N ASP A 331 -14.72 3.90 5.91
CA ASP A 331 -13.42 3.25 6.00
C ASP A 331 -13.58 1.73 6.03
N ALA A 332 -12.84 1.01 5.18
CA ALA A 332 -12.93 -0.44 5.09
C ALA A 332 -11.72 -1.10 5.75
N PHE A 333 -11.96 -2.07 6.63
CA PHE A 333 -10.95 -3.04 7.03
C PHE A 333 -10.70 -4.00 5.86
N HIS A 334 -9.44 -4.06 5.44
CA HIS A 334 -9.04 -4.76 4.23
C HIS A 334 -9.20 -6.28 4.37
N LYS A 335 -9.76 -6.93 3.34
CA LYS A 335 -9.86 -8.39 3.26
C LYS A 335 -8.69 -9.02 2.52
N TYR A 336 -8.37 -10.28 2.81
CA TYR A 336 -7.46 -11.10 2.03
C TYR A 336 -8.22 -11.95 1.02
N ALA A 337 -7.66 -12.06 -0.18
CA ALA A 337 -8.16 -12.96 -1.22
C ALA A 337 -7.75 -14.41 -0.92
N CYS A 338 -6.55 -14.63 -0.37
CA CYS A 338 -6.08 -15.95 0.01
C CYS A 338 -6.54 -16.34 1.42
N SER A 339 -6.72 -17.64 1.65
CA SER A 339 -7.03 -18.18 2.99
C SER A 339 -5.85 -18.08 3.96
N GLU A 340 -6.11 -18.11 5.27
CA GLU A 340 -5.06 -18.13 6.30
C GLU A 340 -4.09 -19.31 6.14
N LYS A 341 -4.55 -20.45 5.60
CA LYS A 341 -3.69 -21.60 5.31
C LYS A 341 -2.66 -21.30 4.22
N LYS A 342 -3.05 -20.51 3.21
CA LYS A 342 -2.21 -20.15 2.06
C LYS A 342 -1.22 -19.03 2.41
N THR A 343 -1.68 -18.00 3.12
CA THR A 343 -0.91 -16.81 3.49
C THR A 343 -0.82 -16.58 5.01
N PRO A 344 -0.33 -17.56 5.79
CA PRO A 344 -0.37 -17.50 7.25
C PRO A 344 0.46 -16.36 7.85
N LEU A 345 1.56 -15.94 7.21
CA LEU A 345 2.37 -14.84 7.72
C LEU A 345 1.64 -13.50 7.54
N LEU A 346 0.96 -13.27 6.42
CA LEU A 346 0.14 -12.07 6.23
C LEU A 346 -0.99 -12.00 7.28
N PHE A 347 -1.69 -13.10 7.54
CA PHE A 347 -2.70 -13.14 8.60
C PHE A 347 -2.11 -12.83 9.99
N ARG A 348 -0.92 -13.34 10.30
CA ARG A 348 -0.22 -13.01 11.56
C ARG A 348 0.14 -11.52 11.66
N ILE A 349 0.54 -10.90 10.55
CA ILE A 349 0.81 -9.46 10.47
C ILE A 349 -0.46 -8.67 10.78
N LYS A 350 -1.57 -9.02 10.12
CA LYS A 350 -2.84 -8.31 10.30
C LYS A 350 -3.40 -8.45 11.70
N LYS A 351 -3.37 -9.67 12.25
CA LYS A 351 -3.76 -9.92 13.66
C LYS A 351 -2.90 -9.12 14.63
N PHE A 352 -1.58 -9.02 14.39
CA PHE A 352 -0.69 -8.21 15.22
C PHE A 352 -1.08 -6.73 15.20
N PHE A 353 -1.25 -6.13 14.01
CA PHE A 353 -1.61 -4.71 13.89
C PHE A 353 -3.03 -4.43 14.36
N PHE A 354 -3.96 -5.38 14.20
CA PHE A 354 -5.28 -5.27 14.80
C PHE A 354 -5.19 -5.25 16.33
N GLU A 355 -4.50 -6.22 16.94
CA GLU A 355 -4.35 -6.34 18.40
C GLU A 355 -3.62 -5.17 19.05
N LYS A 356 -2.61 -4.61 18.37
CA LYS A 356 -1.67 -3.64 18.95
C LYS A 356 -1.85 -2.22 18.46
N GLY A 357 -2.35 -2.03 17.25
CA GLY A 357 -2.34 -0.76 16.53
C GLY A 357 -1.18 -0.63 15.54
N PRO A 358 -1.37 0.14 14.45
CA PRO A 358 -0.34 0.35 13.42
C PRO A 358 0.88 1.16 13.91
N PHE A 359 0.74 1.93 15.01
CA PHE A 359 1.79 2.76 15.59
C PHE A 359 2.35 2.24 16.93
N TYR A 360 2.17 0.94 17.20
CA TYR A 360 2.77 0.28 18.37
C TYR A 360 4.32 0.37 18.33
N PRO A 361 5.04 0.58 19.44
CA PRO A 361 4.58 0.64 20.83
C PRO A 361 4.19 2.03 21.34
N HIS A 362 4.35 3.06 20.51
CA HIS A 362 4.09 4.45 20.90
C HIS A 362 2.61 4.72 21.15
N SER A 363 1.74 4.03 20.40
CA SER A 363 0.30 4.10 20.59
C SER A 363 -0.27 2.69 20.58
N LYS A 364 -1.09 2.37 21.59
CA LYS A 364 -1.75 1.07 21.73
C LYS A 364 -3.23 1.21 21.43
N GLY A 365 -3.70 0.53 20.39
CA GLY A 365 -5.08 0.59 19.93
C GLY A 365 -5.16 1.01 18.46
N LEU A 366 -6.35 0.89 17.89
CA LEU A 366 -6.61 1.23 16.50
C LEU A 366 -6.89 2.72 16.38
N VAL A 367 -6.25 3.36 15.41
CA VAL A 367 -6.43 4.79 15.19
C VAL A 367 -7.76 5.02 14.45
N PRO A 368 -8.67 5.84 14.98
CA PRO A 368 -9.87 6.24 14.26
C PRO A 368 -9.55 6.78 12.85
N PRO A 369 -10.37 6.52 11.82
CA PRO A 369 -10.01 6.89 10.44
C PRO A 369 -9.73 8.39 10.28
N PHE A 370 -10.59 9.25 10.81
CA PHE A 370 -10.38 10.70 10.74
C PHE A 370 -9.14 11.19 11.50
N VAL A 371 -8.67 10.47 12.53
CA VAL A 371 -7.40 10.74 13.22
C VAL A 371 -6.22 10.25 12.37
N MET A 372 -6.36 9.08 11.74
CA MET A 372 -5.37 8.52 10.82
C MET A 372 -5.11 9.45 9.61
N ALA A 373 -6.12 10.16 9.12
CA ALA A 373 -5.94 11.15 8.06
C ALA A 373 -5.06 12.35 8.49
N ARG A 374 -4.96 12.61 9.80
CA ARG A 374 -4.35 13.81 10.40
C ARG A 374 -3.01 13.52 11.07
N VAL A 375 -2.48 12.30 10.99
CA VAL A 375 -1.20 11.97 11.64
C VAL A 375 -0.07 12.81 11.06
N ILE A 376 0.89 13.16 11.92
CA ILE A 376 2.09 13.90 11.51
C ILE A 376 3.29 12.95 11.49
N PRO A 377 3.90 12.68 10.33
CA PRO A 377 5.03 11.75 10.23
C PRO A 377 6.30 12.36 10.82
N PRO A 378 7.30 11.54 11.19
CA PRO A 378 8.68 12.03 11.28
C PRO A 378 9.17 12.44 9.88
N SER A 379 10.00 13.48 9.79
CA SER A 379 10.55 13.98 8.53
C SER A 379 12.04 14.24 8.64
N LEU A 380 12.77 14.01 7.56
CA LEU A 380 14.22 14.27 7.49
C LEU A 380 14.55 15.74 7.24
N GLU A 381 13.61 16.49 6.68
CA GLU A 381 13.74 17.93 6.42
C GLU A 381 12.67 18.68 7.22
N PRO A 382 12.88 19.98 7.51
CA PRO A 382 11.82 20.83 8.06
C PRO A 382 10.56 20.77 7.18
N ILE A 383 9.40 20.63 7.81
CA ILE A 383 8.11 20.52 7.12
C ILE A 383 7.12 21.53 7.68
N ASN A 384 6.13 21.91 6.89
CA ASN A 384 5.10 22.84 7.35
C ASN A 384 3.81 22.09 7.72
N LEU A 385 3.23 22.40 8.88
CA LEU A 385 2.00 21.77 9.36
C LEU A 385 0.83 21.88 8.35
N ARG A 386 0.77 22.97 7.57
CA ARG A 386 -0.26 23.19 6.53
C ARG A 386 -0.19 22.20 5.37
N GLN A 387 0.95 21.52 5.20
CA GLN A 387 1.06 20.42 4.23
C GLN A 387 0.28 19.18 4.68
N TYR A 388 -0.02 19.05 5.98
CA TYR A 388 -0.67 17.86 6.53
C TYR A 388 -2.11 18.13 6.92
N LEU A 389 -2.37 19.28 7.55
CA LEU A 389 -3.67 19.59 8.12
C LEU A 389 -4.44 20.61 7.29
N GLU A 390 -5.69 20.27 7.00
CA GLU A 390 -6.70 21.20 6.47
C GLU A 390 -7.43 21.87 7.62
N THR A 391 -7.80 21.08 8.62
CA THR A 391 -8.54 21.56 9.78
C THR A 391 -7.55 21.96 10.87
N PRO A 392 -7.75 23.12 11.53
CA PRO A 392 -6.93 23.49 12.68
C PRO A 392 -6.88 22.35 13.72
N PRO A 393 -5.70 22.04 14.28
CA PRO A 393 -5.56 21.08 15.37
C PRO A 393 -6.30 21.57 16.63
N SER A 394 -6.70 20.62 17.48
CA SER A 394 -7.20 20.91 18.83
C SER A 394 -6.10 21.55 19.68
N LYS A 395 -6.47 22.10 20.84
CA LYS A 395 -5.49 22.70 21.77
C LYS A 395 -4.51 21.64 22.27
N GLU A 396 -5.03 20.47 22.63
CA GLU A 396 -4.26 19.31 23.10
C GLU A 396 -3.30 18.81 22.02
N PHE A 397 -3.76 18.77 20.76
CA PHE A 397 -2.89 18.37 19.66
C PHE A 397 -1.78 19.40 19.39
N LEU A 398 -2.08 20.70 19.48
CA LEU A 398 -1.06 21.74 19.38
C LEU A 398 0.01 21.62 20.46
N GLU A 399 -0.38 21.38 21.72
CA GLU A 399 0.54 21.21 22.84
C GLU A 399 1.49 20.02 22.62
N VAL A 400 1.00 18.92 22.04
CA VAL A 400 1.84 17.77 21.66
C VAL A 400 2.76 18.11 20.48
N LEU A 401 2.26 18.81 19.45
CA LEU A 401 3.09 19.19 18.30
C LEU A 401 4.23 20.14 18.70
N GLU A 402 4.00 21.06 19.64
CA GLU A 402 5.04 21.92 20.19
C GLU A 402 6.09 21.14 20.99
N SER A 403 5.63 20.27 21.89
CA SER A 403 6.51 19.56 22.81
C SER A 403 7.28 18.41 22.16
N GLU A 404 6.67 17.67 21.21
CA GLU A 404 7.29 16.50 20.59
C GLU A 404 7.89 16.77 19.20
N ALA A 405 7.36 17.75 18.45
CA ALA A 405 7.84 18.05 17.10
C ALA A 405 8.46 19.44 16.95
N GLY A 406 8.56 20.22 18.03
CA GLY A 406 9.18 21.54 18.01
C GLY A 406 8.41 22.54 17.14
N LEU A 407 7.07 22.42 17.06
CA LEU A 407 6.26 23.30 16.24
C LEU A 407 6.51 24.79 16.56
N ASN A 408 6.93 25.55 15.57
CA ASN A 408 6.90 27.00 15.62
C ASN A 408 5.49 27.49 15.25
N LYS A 409 4.74 28.00 16.24
CA LYS A 409 3.36 28.48 16.04
C LYS A 409 3.23 29.63 15.05
N GLU A 410 4.24 30.48 14.92
CA GLU A 410 4.20 31.66 14.05
C GLU A 410 4.35 31.27 12.58
N THR A 411 5.28 30.35 12.30
CA THR A 411 5.60 29.92 10.92
C THR A 411 4.85 28.66 10.49
N GLY A 412 4.39 27.86 11.46
CA GLY A 412 3.82 26.52 11.24
C GLY A 412 4.87 25.47 10.89
N GLU A 413 6.16 25.78 11.07
CA GLU A 413 7.28 24.86 10.80
C GLU A 413 7.44 23.83 11.91
N LEU A 414 7.69 22.58 11.52
CA LEU A 414 8.06 21.47 12.40
C LEU A 414 9.52 21.10 12.13
N LEU A 415 10.25 20.82 13.20
CA LEU A 415 11.68 20.52 13.13
C LEU A 415 11.94 19.11 12.56
N PRO A 416 13.09 18.91 11.89
CA PRO A 416 13.46 17.60 11.36
C PRO A 416 13.77 16.58 12.46
N LEU A 417 13.82 15.32 12.05
CA LEU A 417 14.14 14.15 12.89
C LEU A 417 15.45 14.35 13.67
N GLU A 418 16.47 14.97 13.07
CA GLU A 418 17.78 15.14 13.68
C GLU A 418 17.75 16.09 14.90
N GLU A 419 16.87 17.09 14.88
CA GLU A 419 16.73 18.04 15.99
C GLU A 419 15.79 17.53 17.08
N THR A 420 14.73 16.81 16.69
CA THR A 420 13.70 16.31 17.61
C THR A 420 14.02 14.92 18.19
N SER A 421 14.88 14.15 17.52
CA SER A 421 15.09 12.72 17.76
C SER A 421 13.79 11.88 17.69
N ARG A 422 12.72 12.40 17.08
CA ARG A 422 11.39 11.78 17.05
C ARG A 422 11.23 10.76 15.92
N HIS A 423 11.25 9.48 16.25
CA HIS A 423 11.13 8.37 15.29
C HIS A 423 9.71 7.78 15.18
N HIS A 424 8.69 8.50 15.62
CA HIS A 424 7.29 8.03 15.63
C HIS A 424 6.32 9.07 15.07
N PHE A 425 5.17 8.59 14.61
CA PHE A 425 4.07 9.42 14.15
C PHE A 425 3.34 10.06 15.34
N ILE A 426 2.97 11.34 15.22
CA ILE A 426 2.15 12.01 16.23
C ILE A 426 0.68 11.89 15.82
N LEU A 427 -0.13 11.46 16.78
CA LEU A 427 -1.58 11.33 16.66
C LEU A 427 -2.26 12.47 17.44
N ASP A 428 -3.48 12.84 17.03
CA ASP A 428 -4.30 13.77 17.80
C ASP A 428 -4.72 13.12 19.13
N PRO A 429 -4.23 13.61 20.29
CA PRO A 429 -4.48 12.98 21.58
C PRO A 429 -5.89 13.26 22.11
N SER A 430 -6.65 14.18 21.48
CA SER A 430 -8.01 14.54 21.92
C SER A 430 -9.06 13.46 21.59
N VAL A 431 -8.67 12.42 20.86
CA VAL A 431 -9.56 11.34 20.43
C VAL A 431 -9.06 10.00 20.98
N GLU A 432 -9.95 9.28 21.67
CA GLU A 432 -9.62 7.95 22.17
C GLU A 432 -9.38 6.96 21.01
N LEU A 433 -8.31 6.16 21.12
CA LEU A 433 -8.05 5.05 20.21
C LEU A 433 -9.10 3.94 20.39
N LEU A 434 -9.49 3.29 19.30
CA LEU A 434 -10.45 2.20 19.31
C LEU A 434 -9.79 0.93 19.86
N ARG A 435 -10.58 0.07 20.50
CA ARG A 435 -10.07 -1.20 21.04
C ARG A 435 -10.53 -2.35 20.17
N PRO A 436 -9.68 -3.35 19.92
CA PRO A 436 -10.06 -4.55 19.17
C PRO A 436 -11.28 -5.29 19.75
N SER A 437 -11.47 -5.21 21.07
CA SER A 437 -12.59 -5.80 21.79
C SER A 437 -13.94 -5.16 21.48
N ASP A 438 -13.94 -3.93 20.97
CA ASP A 438 -15.16 -3.15 20.73
C ASP A 438 -15.75 -3.48 19.34
N PHE A 439 -14.99 -4.19 18.51
CA PHE A 439 -15.44 -4.66 17.20
C PHE A 439 -16.14 -6.02 17.30
N PRO A 440 -17.10 -6.33 16.41
CA PRO A 440 -17.51 -7.69 16.14
C PRO A 440 -16.32 -8.56 15.72
N SER A 441 -16.49 -9.88 15.79
CA SER A 441 -15.42 -10.81 15.39
C SER A 441 -14.94 -10.52 13.97
N MET A 442 -13.62 -10.42 13.83
CA MET A 442 -12.97 -10.06 12.58
C MET A 442 -12.64 -11.31 11.76
N ASP A 443 -13.27 -11.44 10.61
CA ASP A 443 -12.88 -12.39 9.57
C ASP A 443 -12.07 -11.66 8.49
N TRP A 444 -10.76 -11.93 8.44
CA TRP A 444 -9.84 -11.26 7.51
C TRP A 444 -10.06 -11.64 6.05
N ASN A 445 -10.82 -12.69 5.73
CA ASN A 445 -11.22 -13.00 4.36
C ASN A 445 -12.48 -12.23 3.93
N ARG A 446 -13.27 -11.72 4.89
CA ARG A 446 -14.46 -10.91 4.63
C ARG A 446 -14.19 -9.42 4.76
N GLY A 447 -13.38 -9.01 5.74
CA GLY A 447 -13.18 -7.60 6.09
C GLY A 447 -14.38 -7.00 6.82
N GLN A 448 -14.33 -5.71 7.09
CA GLN A 448 -15.41 -4.94 7.69
C GLN A 448 -15.44 -3.53 7.10
N ILE A 449 -16.51 -2.77 7.35
CA ILE A 449 -16.60 -1.37 6.94
C ILE A 449 -17.27 -0.54 8.03
N TRP A 450 -16.81 0.69 8.17
CA TRP A 450 -17.21 1.59 9.24
C TRP A 450 -17.32 3.03 8.74
N PRO A 451 -18.09 3.92 9.38
CA PRO A 451 -18.08 5.35 9.08
C PRO A 451 -16.67 5.96 9.21
N PHE A 452 -16.32 6.92 8.37
CA PHE A 452 -15.02 7.62 8.48
C PHE A 452 -14.91 8.45 9.78
N ASP A 453 -16.03 8.95 10.29
CA ASP A 453 -16.13 9.70 11.54
C ASP A 453 -16.25 8.81 12.80
N LEU A 454 -15.85 7.53 12.69
CA LEU A 454 -15.96 6.56 13.77
C LEU A 454 -15.17 7.00 15.01
N THR A 455 -15.87 7.20 16.12
CA THR A 455 -15.28 7.28 17.46
C THR A 455 -15.51 5.96 18.20
N ARG A 456 -14.83 5.76 19.32
CA ARG A 456 -15.02 4.57 20.16
C ARG A 456 -16.47 4.45 20.66
N GLU A 457 -17.05 5.54 21.14
CA GLU A 457 -18.47 5.60 21.56
C GLU A 457 -19.41 5.25 20.39
N LYS A 458 -19.17 5.80 19.19
CA LYS A 458 -19.97 5.50 18.00
C LYS A 458 -19.88 4.02 17.62
N LEU A 459 -18.69 3.44 17.69
CA LEU A 459 -18.44 2.01 17.47
C LEU A 459 -19.25 1.15 18.44
N GLU A 460 -19.13 1.42 19.75
CA GLU A 460 -19.83 0.68 20.80
C GLU A 460 -21.35 0.72 20.57
N ILE A 461 -21.93 1.90 20.34
CA ILE A 461 -23.36 2.04 20.08
C ILE A 461 -23.78 1.27 18.81
N MET A 462 -23.03 1.39 17.70
CA MET A 462 -23.37 0.66 16.47
C MET A 462 -23.42 -0.85 16.69
N VAL A 463 -22.45 -1.39 17.45
CA VAL A 463 -22.37 -2.83 17.75
C VAL A 463 -23.49 -3.25 18.71
N GLU A 464 -23.78 -2.47 19.76
CA GLU A 464 -24.89 -2.72 20.68
C GLU A 464 -26.24 -2.75 19.98
N GLU A 465 -26.43 -1.91 18.95
CA GLU A 465 -27.63 -1.88 18.12
C GLU A 465 -27.69 -3.04 17.10
N GLY A 466 -26.65 -3.87 17.01
CA GLY A 466 -26.61 -5.07 16.17
C GLY A 466 -25.91 -4.89 14.83
N TYR A 467 -25.09 -3.86 14.65
CA TYR A 467 -24.24 -3.76 13.46
C TYR A 467 -23.08 -4.76 13.53
N ASP A 468 -22.88 -5.53 12.45
CA ASP A 468 -21.92 -6.63 12.38
C ASP A 468 -20.64 -6.29 11.59
N GLY A 469 -20.48 -5.05 11.14
CA GLY A 469 -19.36 -4.62 10.31
C GLY A 469 -19.45 -5.03 8.84
N SER A 470 -20.51 -5.72 8.40
CA SER A 470 -20.64 -6.22 7.02
C SER A 470 -20.84 -5.14 5.95
N GLY A 471 -21.22 -3.93 6.37
CA GLY A 471 -21.62 -2.83 5.49
C GLY A 471 -23.11 -2.77 5.20
N LYS A 472 -23.87 -3.82 5.54
CA LYS A 472 -25.31 -3.83 5.38
C LYS A 472 -25.94 -2.80 6.32
N ASN A 473 -26.71 -1.86 5.77
CA ASN A 473 -27.37 -0.78 6.53
C ASN A 473 -26.42 0.08 7.37
N VAL A 474 -25.14 0.22 6.98
CA VAL A 474 -24.15 1.01 7.74
C VAL A 474 -24.60 2.45 8.00
N GLU A 475 -25.29 3.06 7.03
CA GLU A 475 -25.83 4.43 7.15
C GLU A 475 -26.90 4.54 8.24
N TYR A 476 -27.78 3.54 8.36
CA TYR A 476 -28.80 3.49 9.40
C TYR A 476 -28.18 3.43 10.80
N TYR A 477 -27.24 2.51 11.01
CA TYR A 477 -26.57 2.35 12.31
C TYR A 477 -25.71 3.56 12.67
N SER A 478 -25.02 4.14 11.69
CA SER A 478 -24.23 5.36 11.87
C SER A 478 -25.10 6.53 12.37
N ARG A 479 -26.23 6.79 11.70
CA ARG A 479 -27.19 7.83 12.10
C ARG A 479 -27.87 7.54 13.43
N LEU A 480 -28.15 6.27 13.73
CA LEU A 480 -28.71 5.88 15.01
C LEU A 480 -27.73 6.17 16.15
N ALA A 481 -26.45 5.84 15.97
CA ALA A 481 -25.40 6.15 16.92
C ALA A 481 -25.23 7.66 17.11
N ASP A 482 -25.19 8.46 16.03
CA ASP A 482 -25.10 9.92 16.13
C ASP A 482 -26.28 10.53 16.92
N ARG A 483 -27.51 10.03 16.72
CA ARG A 483 -28.68 10.45 17.51
C ARG A 483 -28.55 10.11 18.98
N LYS A 484 -28.04 8.92 19.32
CA LYS A 484 -27.83 8.49 20.71
C LYS A 484 -26.71 9.27 21.42
N MET A 485 -25.70 9.69 20.67
CA MET A 485 -24.65 10.59 21.15
C MET A 485 -25.12 12.06 21.27
N GLY A 486 -26.37 12.37 20.90
CA GLY A 486 -26.93 13.73 20.96
C GLY A 486 -26.45 14.66 19.84
N LYS A 487 -25.85 14.14 18.77
CA LYS A 487 -25.48 14.95 17.60
C LYS A 487 -26.73 15.30 16.79
N LYS A 488 -26.77 16.51 16.22
CA LYS A 488 -27.80 16.86 15.24
C LYS A 488 -27.55 16.03 13.98
N VAL A 489 -28.56 15.25 13.59
CA VAL A 489 -28.58 14.49 12.34
C VAL A 489 -29.62 15.17 11.46
N ASP A 490 -29.17 15.84 10.40
CA ASP A 490 -30.04 16.44 9.39
C ASP A 490 -30.67 15.38 8.48
#